data_AF-A0A2N0RAY1-F1
#
_entry.id   AF-A0A2N0RAY1-F1
#
_cell.length_a   1.000
_cell.length_b   1.000
_cell.length_c   1.000
_cell.angle_alpha   90.00
_cell.angle_beta   90.00
_cell.angle_gamma   90.00
#
_symmetry.space_group_name_H-M   'P 1'
#
loop_
_entity.id
_entity.type
_entity.pdbx_description
1 polymer ?
#
loop_
_entity_poly.entity_id
_entity_poly.type
_entity_poly.pdbx_seq_one_letter_code
_entity_poly.pdbx_strand_id
1 'polypeptide(L)'
;MPRQLIFNCLNCVFEYLEYDKNTLFSCLLVNRQWCDISVRILWRDVWNFQNDDYDYKPYVSTSIVNTLISCLPKESKDLLQFFIVTIIQNLHCLIIHHFSKLFQYTESIE
;
A
#
# COMPACT_ATOMS: atom_id res chain seq x y z
N MET A 1 -28.89 20.08 12.29
CA MET A 1 -27.84 19.85 13.31
C MET A 1 -27.75 18.43 13.90
N PRO A 2 -28.79 17.58 14.00
CA PRO A 2 -28.64 16.27 14.68
C PRO A 2 -27.75 15.25 13.93
N ARG A 3 -27.65 15.36 12.60
CA ARG A 3 -26.90 14.44 11.75
C ARG A 3 -25.38 14.48 11.95
N GLN A 4 -24.83 15.66 12.29
CA GLN A 4 -23.39 15.82 12.52
C GLN A 4 -22.96 15.22 13.86
N LEU A 5 -23.79 15.36 14.90
CA LEU A 5 -23.49 14.78 16.21
C LEU A 5 -23.46 13.25 16.13
N ILE A 6 -24.45 12.64 15.46
CA ILE A 6 -24.50 11.19 15.26
C ILE A 6 -23.29 10.70 14.45
N PHE A 7 -22.90 11.43 13.40
CA PHE A 7 -21.71 11.10 12.61
C PHE A 7 -20.43 11.15 13.43
N ASN A 8 -20.26 12.18 14.27
CA ASN A 8 -19.09 12.30 15.13
C ASN A 8 -19.04 11.21 16.21
N CYS A 9 -20.18 10.89 16.84
CA CYS A 9 -20.24 9.80 17.80
C CYS A 9 -19.95 8.44 17.15
N LEU A 10 -20.47 8.18 15.94
CA LEU A 10 -20.18 6.97 15.18
C LEU A 10 -18.69 6.87 14.84
N ASN A 11 -18.05 7.97 14.41
CA ASN A 11 -16.61 7.97 14.19
C ASN A 11 -15.86 7.56 15.46
N CYS A 12 -16.18 8.15 16.62
CA CYS A 12 -15.53 7.78 17.88
C CYS A 12 -15.66 6.29 18.18
N VAL A 13 -16.83 5.68 17.95
CA VAL A 13 -17.01 4.23 18.15
C VAL A 13 -16.15 3.42 17.19
N PHE A 14 -16.08 3.82 15.92
CA PHE A 14 -15.33 3.07 14.91
C PHE A 14 -13.82 3.22 15.09
N GLU A 15 -13.32 4.32 15.65
CA GLU A 15 -11.90 4.46 16.03
C GLU A 15 -11.47 3.37 17.01
N TYR A 16 -12.33 2.98 17.96
CA TYR A 16 -12.03 1.86 18.85
C TYR A 16 -11.95 0.51 18.12
N LEU A 17 -12.49 0.42 16.91
CA LEU A 17 -12.45 -0.77 16.06
C LEU A 17 -11.25 -0.76 15.10
N GLU A 18 -10.35 0.23 15.16
CA GLU A 18 -9.23 0.38 14.21
C GLU A 18 -8.40 -0.91 14.03
N TYR A 19 -8.20 -1.65 15.12
CA TYR A 19 -7.45 -2.91 15.12
C TYR A 19 -8.33 -4.15 14.87
N ASP A 20 -9.65 -4.05 15.03
CA ASP A 20 -10.59 -5.13 14.69
C ASP A 20 -11.07 -5.01 13.24
N LYS A 21 -10.17 -5.39 12.32
CA LYS A 21 -10.41 -5.31 10.88
C LYS A 21 -11.62 -6.13 10.44
N ASN A 22 -11.89 -7.27 11.09
CA ASN A 22 -13.02 -8.14 10.77
C ASN A 22 -14.37 -7.46 11.05
N THR A 23 -14.46 -6.80 12.20
CA THR A 23 -15.64 -6.00 12.53
C THR A 23 -15.78 -4.81 11.57
N LEU A 24 -14.68 -4.11 11.26
CA LEU A 24 -14.70 -3.01 10.28
C LEU A 24 -15.14 -3.47 8.87
N PHE A 25 -14.72 -4.65 8.41
CA PHE A 25 -15.19 -5.23 7.15
C PHE A 25 -16.70 -5.53 7.19
N SER A 26 -17.19 -6.05 8.31
CA SER A 26 -18.63 -6.30 8.49
C SER A 26 -19.44 -5.00 8.45
N CYS A 27 -18.92 -3.91 9.03
CA CYS A 27 -19.53 -2.59 9.00
C CYS A 27 -19.69 -2.01 7.58
N LEU A 28 -18.87 -2.42 6.60
CA LEU A 28 -19.00 -2.00 5.20
C LEU A 28 -20.36 -2.38 4.58
N LEU A 29 -20.97 -3.46 5.08
CA LEU A 29 -22.19 -4.04 4.53
C LEU A 29 -23.47 -3.52 5.21
N VAL A 30 -23.35 -2.75 6.29
CA VAL A 30 -24.51 -2.31 7.09
C VAL A 30 -25.30 -1.20 6.40
N ASN A 31 -24.65 -0.08 6.08
CA ASN A 31 -25.24 1.03 5.32
C ASN A 31 -24.15 1.98 4.79
N ARG A 32 -24.53 2.95 3.96
CA ARG A 32 -23.60 3.91 3.33
C ARG A 32 -22.78 4.73 4.34
N GLN A 33 -23.35 5.11 5.48
CA GLN A 33 -22.63 5.90 6.47
C GLN A 33 -21.57 5.07 7.18
N TRP A 34 -21.90 3.83 7.55
CA TRP A 34 -20.98 2.88 8.17
C TRP A 34 -19.86 2.50 7.21
N CYS A 35 -20.21 2.27 5.94
CA CYS A 35 -19.26 2.03 4.87
C CYS A 35 -18.25 3.18 4.74
N ASP A 36 -18.69 4.44 4.66
CA ASP A 36 -17.78 5.60 4.53
C ASP A 36 -16.80 5.70 5.72
N ILE A 37 -17.27 5.49 6.94
CA ILE A 37 -16.42 5.56 8.15
C ILE A 37 -15.44 4.37 8.19
N SER A 38 -15.92 3.15 7.98
CA SER A 38 -15.09 1.94 7.98
C SER A 38 -14.01 1.96 6.91
N VAL A 39 -14.35 2.39 5.69
CA VAL A 39 -13.36 2.55 4.60
C VAL A 39 -12.27 3.50 5.08
N ARG A 40 -12.60 4.69 5.59
CA ARG A 40 -11.59 5.65 6.05
C ARG A 40 -10.61 5.04 7.06
N ILE A 41 -11.10 4.24 8.00
CA ILE A 41 -10.27 3.62 9.05
C ILE A 41 -9.46 2.45 8.49
N LEU A 42 -10.06 1.58 7.68
CA LEU A 42 -9.35 0.49 7.00
C LEU A 42 -8.22 0.99 6.11
N TRP A 43 -8.41 2.15 5.48
CA TRP A 43 -7.44 2.74 4.56
C TRP A 43 -6.33 3.56 5.23
N ARG A 44 -6.38 3.81 6.55
CA ARG A 44 -5.28 4.50 7.27
C ARG A 44 -4.02 3.67 7.31
N ASP A 45 -4.16 2.36 7.46
CA ASP A 45 -3.06 1.42 7.44
C ASP A 45 -3.40 0.22 6.55
N VAL A 46 -3.19 0.42 5.25
CA VAL A 46 -3.35 -0.65 4.24
C VAL A 46 -2.23 -1.70 4.29
N TRP A 47 -1.19 -1.45 5.10
CA TRP A 47 0.01 -2.27 5.16
C TRP A 47 -0.08 -3.34 6.25
N ASN A 48 -0.97 -3.15 7.23
CA ASN A 48 -1.07 -3.97 8.44
C ASN A 48 -2.43 -4.70 8.55
N PHE A 49 -2.79 -5.48 7.53
CA PHE A 49 -3.98 -6.34 7.53
C PHE A 49 -3.73 -7.71 8.16
N GLN A 50 -2.55 -7.98 8.73
CA GLN A 50 -2.21 -9.29 9.27
C GLN A 50 -2.70 -9.43 10.70
N ASN A 51 -3.27 -10.59 11.00
CA ASN A 51 -3.68 -10.99 12.34
C ASN A 51 -2.44 -11.12 13.23
N ASP A 52 -2.63 -10.89 14.53
CA ASP A 52 -1.63 -10.96 15.61
C ASP A 52 -0.98 -12.35 15.83
N ASP A 53 -1.08 -13.27 14.88
CA ASP A 53 -0.47 -14.59 15.00
C ASP A 53 0.99 -14.54 14.52
N TYR A 54 1.87 -14.85 15.47
CA TYR A 54 3.32 -14.86 15.36
C TYR A 54 3.82 -15.60 14.11
N ASP A 55 4.10 -14.90 13.01
CA ASP A 55 5.40 -14.97 12.32
C ASP A 55 5.55 -13.86 11.26
N TYR A 56 6.75 -13.31 11.24
CA TYR A 56 7.13 -12.05 10.63
C TYR A 56 7.00 -12.02 9.10
N LYS A 57 6.10 -11.18 8.54
CA LYS A 57 6.34 -10.43 7.29
C LYS A 57 5.23 -9.41 6.99
N PRO A 58 5.46 -8.09 7.02
CA PRO A 58 4.50 -7.09 6.55
C PRO A 58 4.51 -7.06 5.02
N TYR A 59 4.05 -8.15 4.39
CA TYR A 59 3.78 -8.16 2.96
C TYR A 59 2.34 -7.74 2.76
N VAL A 60 2.17 -6.61 2.08
CA VAL A 60 0.86 -6.28 1.54
C VAL A 60 0.49 -7.32 0.53
N SER A 61 -0.73 -7.85 0.70
CA SER A 61 -1.32 -8.77 -0.24
C SER A 61 -1.26 -8.16 -1.64
N THR A 62 -0.60 -8.85 -2.57
CA THR A 62 -0.49 -8.43 -3.98
C THR A 62 -1.85 -8.09 -4.58
N SER A 63 -2.92 -8.74 -4.10
CA SER A 63 -4.31 -8.47 -4.47
C SER A 63 -4.77 -7.03 -4.15
N ILE A 64 -4.35 -6.46 -3.02
CA ILE A 64 -4.69 -5.08 -2.64
C ILE A 64 -3.97 -4.09 -3.54
N VAL A 65 -2.66 -4.32 -3.77
CA VAL A 65 -1.84 -3.50 -4.68
C VAL A 65 -2.42 -3.53 -6.10
N ASN A 66 -2.77 -4.71 -6.60
CA ASN A 66 -3.37 -4.86 -7.93
C ASN A 66 -4.72 -4.15 -8.04
N THR A 67 -5.55 -4.23 -7.00
CA THR A 67 -6.83 -3.53 -6.95
C THR A 67 -6.61 -2.01 -7.00
N LEU A 68 -5.70 -1.49 -6.16
CA LEU A 68 -5.30 -0.09 -6.17
C LEU A 68 -4.82 0.38 -7.54
N ILE A 69 -3.87 -0.35 -8.14
CA ILE A 69 -3.35 -0.05 -9.47
C ILE A 69 -4.47 -0.07 -10.50
N SER A 70 -5.39 -1.03 -10.44
CA SER A 70 -6.51 -1.13 -11.37
C SER A 70 -7.46 0.06 -11.30
N CYS A 71 -7.64 0.66 -10.12
CA CYS A 71 -8.48 1.84 -9.90
C CYS A 71 -7.85 3.14 -10.40
N LEU A 72 -6.56 3.15 -10.73
CA LEU A 72 -5.88 4.36 -11.19
C LEU A 72 -6.32 4.77 -12.62
N PRO A 73 -6.38 6.08 -12.91
CA PRO A 73 -6.53 6.60 -14.27
C PRO A 73 -5.43 6.07 -15.20
N LYS A 74 -5.71 6.07 -16.50
CA LYS A 74 -4.77 5.57 -17.51
C LYS A 74 -3.46 6.36 -17.48
N GLU A 75 -3.54 7.69 -17.36
CA GLU A 75 -2.36 8.56 -17.30
C GLU A 75 -1.45 8.19 -16.13
N SER A 76 -2.03 7.92 -14.95
CA SER A 76 -1.27 7.50 -13.78
C SER A 76 -0.61 6.13 -13.95
N LYS A 77 -1.27 5.19 -14.63
CA LYS A 77 -0.69 3.87 -14.94
C LYS A 77 0.48 3.98 -15.90
N ASP A 78 0.35 4.80 -16.93
CA ASP A 78 1.41 5.04 -17.91
C ASP A 78 2.64 5.70 -17.27
N LEU A 79 2.42 6.67 -16.36
CA LEU A 79 3.49 7.26 -15.55
C LEU A 79 4.18 6.24 -14.65
N LEU A 80 3.41 5.40 -13.94
CA LEU A 80 3.97 4.33 -13.10
C LEU A 80 4.84 3.37 -13.93
N GLN A 81 4.36 2.96 -15.10
CA GLN A 81 5.12 2.10 -16.01
C GLN A 81 6.41 2.78 -16.46
N PHE A 82 6.37 4.06 -16.83
CA PHE A 82 7.54 4.84 -17.20
C PHE A 82 8.59 4.90 -16.07
N PHE A 83 8.15 5.20 -14.84
CA PHE A 83 9.05 5.25 -13.68
C PHE A 83 9.68 3.88 -13.39
N ILE A 84 8.89 2.80 -13.43
CA ILE A 84 9.41 1.44 -13.21
C ILE A 84 10.49 1.09 -14.24
N VAL A 85 10.23 1.33 -15.53
CA VAL A 85 11.20 1.06 -16.60
C VAL A 85 12.47 1.88 -16.42
N THR A 86 12.32 3.16 -16.07
CA THR A 86 13.45 4.09 -15.86
C THR A 86 14.33 3.65 -14.69
N ILE A 87 13.73 3.23 -13.58
CA ILE A 87 14.46 2.72 -12.41
C ILE A 87 15.22 1.45 -12.77
N ILE A 88 14.58 0.50 -13.48
CA ILE A 88 15.23 -0.75 -13.90
C ILE A 88 16.42 -0.46 -14.82
N GLN A 89 16.26 0.44 -15.79
CA GLN A 89 17.33 0.83 -16.70
C GLN A 89 18.49 1.49 -15.96
N ASN A 90 18.21 2.41 -15.04
CA ASN A 90 19.24 3.07 -14.25
C ASN A 90 19.98 2.10 -13.32
N LEU A 91 19.27 1.16 -12.69
CA LEU A 91 19.89 0.10 -11.89
C LEU A 91 20.78 -0.81 -12.76
N HIS A 92 20.30 -1.20 -13.93
CA HIS A 92 21.08 -1.99 -14.87
C HIS A 92 22.36 -1.27 -15.31
N CYS A 93 22.28 0.03 -15.63
CA CYS A 93 23.45 0.86 -15.93
C CYS A 93 24.42 0.98 -14.75
N LEU A 94 23.91 1.16 -13.52
CA LEU A 94 24.74 1.23 -12.31
C LEU A 94 25.48 -0.09 -12.07
N ILE A 95 24.77 -1.21 -12.23
CA ILE A 95 25.32 -2.56 -12.10
C ILE A 95 26.42 -2.78 -13.16
N ILE A 96 26.14 -2.49 -14.43
CA ILE A 96 27.14 -2.59 -15.51
C ILE A 96 28.36 -1.71 -15.22
N HIS A 97 28.15 -0.46 -14.82
CA HIS A 97 29.23 0.47 -14.51
C HIS A 97 30.11 -0.03 -13.36
N HIS A 98 29.49 -0.58 -12.32
CA HIS A 98 30.20 -1.15 -11.17
C HIS A 98 31.00 -2.39 -11.56
N PHE A 99 30.40 -3.31 -12.32
CA PHE A 99 31.10 -4.51 -12.80
C PHE A 99 32.25 -4.19 -13.78
N SER A 100 32.08 -3.21 -14.67
CA SER A 100 33.13 -2.77 -15.58
C SER A 100 34.34 -2.18 -14.86
N LYS A 101 34.13 -1.40 -13.79
CA LYS A 101 35.23 -0.87 -12.95
C LYS A 101 35.98 -1.97 -12.20
N LEU A 102 35.26 -2.97 -11.69
CA LEU A 102 35.88 -4.11 -11.00
C LEU A 102 36.77 -4.92 -11.96
N PHE A 103 36.32 -5.12 -13.20
CA PHE A 103 37.08 -5.86 -14.21
C PHE A 103 38.38 -5.14 -14.64
N GLN A 104 38.33 -3.81 -14.82
CA GLN A 104 39.53 -3.02 -15.12
C GLN A 104 40.54 -3.01 -13.97
N TYR A 105 40.06 -3.00 -12.73
CA TYR A 105 40.93 -3.06 -11.54
C TYR A 105 41.64 -4.42 -11.41
N THR A 106 40.99 -5.52 -11.80
CA THR A 106 41.62 -6.85 -11.79
C THR A 106 42.67 -7.02 -12.89
N GLU A 107 42.48 -6.43 -14.07
CA GLU A 107 43.47 -6.47 -15.17
C GLU A 107 44.67 -5.55 -14.94
N SER A 108 44.59 -4.59 -14.02
CA SER A 108 45.70 -3.66 -13.71
C SER A 108 46.56 -4.11 -12.51
N ILE A 109 46.27 -5.27 -11.93
CA ILE A 109 47.04 -5.90 -10.83
C ILE A 109 47.91 -7.07 -11.34
N GLU A 110 47.74 -7.52 -12.58
CA GLU A 110 48.68 -8.40 -13.32
C GLU A 110 49.73 -7.59 -14.09
#